data_AF-A0A0F2SEZ7-F1
#
_entry.id   AF-A0A0F2SEZ7-F1
#
_cell.length_a   1.000
_cell.length_b   1.000
_cell.length_c   1.000
_cell.angle_alpha   90.00
_cell.angle_beta   90.00
_cell.angle_gamma   90.00
#
_symmetry.space_group_name_H-M   'P 1'
#
loop_
_entity.id
_entity.type
_entity.pdbx_description
1 polymer ?
#
loop_
_entity_poly.entity_id
_entity_poly.type
_entity_poly.pdbx_seq_one_letter_code
_entity_poly.pdbx_strand_id
1 'polypeptide(L)'
;MENKVLSRYVDELATRVNGEVEESFGVLVLKVKAPFISETLIGAKNFPDVPCDFLHDLCGVDGGDHLEVVYQLSSLHGPQLLRVKASMDRENPVIDSATRIWEGANYLEREAYDMFGI
;
A
#
# COMPACT_ATOMS: atom_id res chain seq x y z
N MET A 1 5.64 -1.12 -19.95
CA MET A 1 5.24 -2.46 -20.44
C MET A 1 4.20 -2.96 -19.44
N GLU A 2 2.94 -3.04 -19.85
CA GLU A 2 1.81 -3.33 -18.96
C GLU A 2 1.96 -4.75 -18.38
N ASN A 3 2.07 -4.87 -17.05
CA ASN A 3 2.19 -6.17 -16.41
C ASN A 3 0.79 -6.77 -16.16
N LYS A 4 0.30 -7.52 -17.16
CA LYS A 4 -1.01 -8.16 -17.13
C LYS A 4 -1.21 -9.12 -15.95
N VAL A 5 -0.13 -9.74 -15.44
CA VAL A 5 -0.21 -10.68 -14.31
C VAL A 5 -0.45 -9.93 -13.01
N LEU A 6 0.33 -8.87 -12.75
CA LEU A 6 0.14 -8.01 -11.59
C LEU A 6 -1.24 -7.36 -11.60
N SER A 7 -1.66 -6.81 -12.75
CA SER A 7 -2.98 -6.17 -12.89
C SER A 7 -4.12 -7.11 -12.49
N ARG A 8 -4.11 -8.36 -13.00
CA ARG A 8 -5.10 -9.38 -12.60
C ARG A 8 -5.15 -9.61 -11.09
N TYR A 9 -3.99 -9.80 -10.45
CA TYR A 9 -3.96 -10.07 -9.00
C TYR A 9 -4.37 -8.86 -8.16
N VAL A 10 -4.05 -7.65 -8.62
CA VAL A 10 -4.47 -6.41 -7.99
C VAL A 10 -5.99 -6.24 -8.10
N ASP A 11 -6.60 -6.53 -9.24
CA ASP A 11 -8.05 -6.48 -9.43
C ASP A 11 -8.79 -7.49 -8.53
N GLU A 12 -8.27 -8.72 -8.44
CA GLU A 12 -8.80 -9.76 -7.54
C GLU A 12 -8.69 -9.34 -6.08
N LEU A 13 -7.54 -8.77 -5.68
CA LEU A 13 -7.32 -8.26 -4.33
C LEU A 13 -8.27 -7.09 -4.04
N ALA A 14 -8.38 -6.12 -4.94
CA ALA A 14 -9.24 -4.94 -4.81
C ALA A 14 -10.70 -5.34 -4.52
N THR A 15 -11.20 -6.36 -5.21
CA THR A 15 -12.56 -6.89 -4.99
C THR A 15 -12.74 -7.41 -3.56
N ARG A 16 -11.72 -8.05 -2.96
CA ARG A 16 -11.79 -8.58 -1.59
C ARG A 16 -11.71 -7.48 -0.53
N VAL A 17 -10.85 -6.49 -0.75
CA VAL A 17 -10.55 -5.44 0.21
C VAL A 17 -11.40 -4.18 0.02
N ASN A 18 -12.44 -4.25 -0.82
CA ASN A 18 -13.29 -3.13 -1.21
C ASN A 18 -12.47 -1.90 -1.66
N GLY A 19 -11.46 -2.16 -2.48
CA GLY A 19 -10.51 -1.17 -2.99
C GLY A 19 -10.80 -0.72 -4.42
N GLU A 20 -10.19 0.38 -4.80
CA GLU A 20 -10.26 0.96 -6.16
C GLU A 20 -8.89 0.87 -6.81
N VAL A 21 -8.86 0.39 -8.05
CA VAL A 21 -7.61 0.29 -8.84
C VAL A 21 -7.58 1.44 -9.85
N GLU A 22 -6.46 2.15 -9.88
CA GLU A 22 -6.17 3.13 -10.91
C GLU A 22 -4.73 2.98 -11.41
N GLU A 23 -4.41 3.63 -12.52
CA GLU A 23 -3.04 3.75 -13.00
C GLU A 23 -2.61 5.20 -12.91
N SER A 24 -1.40 5.44 -12.36
CA SER A 24 -0.83 6.76 -12.23
C SER A 24 0.65 6.74 -12.62
N PHE A 25 1.03 7.53 -13.62
CA PHE A 25 2.40 7.59 -14.15
C PHE A 25 3.00 6.22 -14.51
N GLY A 26 2.20 5.30 -15.03
CA GLY A 26 2.63 3.94 -15.39
C GLY A 26 2.79 2.98 -14.21
N VAL A 27 2.30 3.34 -13.02
CA VAL A 27 2.29 2.51 -11.82
C VAL A 27 0.85 2.18 -11.44
N LEU A 28 0.57 0.91 -11.14
CA LEU A 28 -0.72 0.49 -10.59
C LEU A 28 -0.86 1.00 -9.15
N VAL A 29 -2.01 1.59 -8.86
CA VAL A 29 -2.34 2.13 -7.55
C VAL A 29 -3.60 1.43 -7.05
N LEU A 30 -3.48 0.76 -5.91
CA LEU A 30 -4.61 0.18 -5.18
C LEU A 30 -4.96 1.10 -4.00
N LYS A 31 -6.12 1.74 -4.08
CA LYS A 31 -6.67 2.58 -3.01
C LYS A 31 -7.57 1.75 -2.12
N VAL A 32 -7.38 1.85 -0.80
CA VAL A 32 -8.18 1.16 0.22
C VAL A 32 -8.48 2.08 1.40
N LYS A 33 -9.38 1.65 2.28
CA LYS A 33 -9.55 2.25 3.60
C LYS A 33 -8.61 1.58 4.61
N ALA A 34 -8.15 2.34 5.60
CA ALA A 34 -7.22 1.86 6.63
C ALA A 34 -7.57 0.49 7.26
N PRO A 35 -8.84 0.15 7.56
CA PRO A 35 -9.18 -1.17 8.11
C PRO A 35 -8.77 -2.37 7.23
N PHE A 36 -8.59 -2.16 5.93
CA PHE A 36 -8.22 -3.22 4.99
C PHE A 36 -6.72 -3.29 4.69
N ILE A 37 -5.89 -2.44 5.31
CA ILE A 37 -4.48 -2.34 4.93
C ILE A 37 -3.71 -3.64 5.20
N SER A 38 -3.94 -4.27 6.34
CA SER A 38 -3.25 -5.51 6.72
C SER A 38 -3.50 -6.62 5.70
N GLU A 39 -4.77 -6.84 5.33
CA GLU A 39 -5.15 -7.81 4.30
C GLU A 39 -4.57 -7.44 2.93
N THR A 40 -4.60 -6.16 2.58
CA THR A 40 -4.07 -5.66 1.30
C THR A 40 -2.57 -5.92 1.18
N LEU A 41 -1.79 -5.55 2.20
CA LEU A 41 -0.34 -5.70 2.20
C LEU A 41 0.08 -7.17 2.25
N ILE A 42 -0.59 -8.00 3.05
CA ILE A 42 -0.35 -9.45 3.10
C ILE A 42 -0.68 -10.09 1.74
N GLY A 43 -1.81 -9.71 1.13
CA GLY A 43 -2.20 -10.20 -0.19
C GLY A 43 -1.17 -9.84 -1.26
N ALA A 44 -0.78 -8.57 -1.33
CA ALA A 44 0.17 -8.07 -2.31
C ALA A 44 1.56 -8.72 -2.16
N LYS A 45 2.05 -8.85 -0.92
CA LYS A 45 3.33 -9.51 -0.63
C LYS A 45 3.38 -10.95 -1.13
N ASN A 46 2.24 -11.64 -1.11
CA ASN A 46 2.14 -13.06 -1.43
C ASN A 46 1.52 -13.34 -2.82
N PHE A 47 1.49 -12.36 -3.72
CA PHE A 47 1.03 -12.63 -5.09
C PHE A 47 1.89 -13.71 -5.76
N PRO A 48 1.27 -14.74 -6.37
CA PRO A 48 2.01 -15.74 -7.13
C PRO A 48 2.74 -15.11 -8.30
N ASP A 49 3.97 -15.56 -8.60
CA ASP A 49 4.82 -15.14 -9.73
C ASP A 49 5.28 -13.66 -9.73
N VAL A 50 4.55 -12.78 -9.05
CA VAL A 50 4.77 -11.33 -8.98
C VAL A 50 4.65 -10.79 -7.54
N PRO A 51 5.34 -11.40 -6.55
CA PRO A 51 5.19 -11.02 -5.15
C PRO A 51 5.69 -9.59 -4.95
N CYS A 52 4.89 -8.74 -4.32
CA CYS A 52 5.27 -7.38 -3.95
C CYS A 52 6.00 -7.41 -2.59
N ASP A 53 7.11 -8.16 -2.52
CA ASP A 53 7.81 -8.54 -1.30
C ASP A 53 8.84 -7.52 -0.79
N PHE A 54 9.09 -6.45 -1.55
CA PHE A 54 9.98 -5.36 -1.17
C PHE A 54 9.22 -4.05 -0.96
N LEU A 55 9.31 -3.51 0.27
CA LEU A 55 8.82 -2.19 0.64
C LEU A 55 9.94 -1.16 0.43
N HIS A 56 9.77 -0.28 -0.57
CA HIS A 56 10.71 0.82 -0.83
C HIS A 56 10.54 1.95 0.16
N ASP A 57 9.29 2.32 0.41
CA ASP A 57 8.92 3.54 1.09
C ASP A 57 7.50 3.43 1.66
N LEU A 58 7.26 4.16 2.74
CA LEU A 58 5.99 4.34 3.43
C LEU A 58 5.96 5.79 3.90
N CYS A 59 5.04 6.57 3.37
CA CYS A 59 4.93 7.99 3.72
C CYS A 59 3.48 8.38 4.03
N GLY A 60 3.33 9.28 5.00
CA GLY A 60 2.07 9.95 5.26
C GLY A 60 1.79 11.02 4.20
N VAL A 61 0.53 11.18 3.81
CA VAL A 61 0.06 12.21 2.88
C VAL A 61 -1.14 12.92 3.49
N ASP A 62 -1.09 14.25 3.47
CA ASP A 62 -2.20 15.10 3.87
C ASP A 62 -3.09 15.43 2.65
N GLY A 63 -4.31 14.87 2.63
CA GLY A 63 -5.30 15.12 1.59
C GLY A 63 -6.21 16.32 1.86
N GLY A 64 -6.00 17.05 2.96
CA GLY A 64 -6.87 18.12 3.45
C GLY A 64 -7.91 17.57 4.42
N ASP A 65 -8.96 16.94 3.91
CA ASP A 65 -10.08 16.39 4.70
C ASP A 65 -9.81 14.98 5.28
N HIS A 66 -8.76 14.32 4.82
CA HIS A 66 -8.34 13.00 5.28
C HIS A 66 -6.81 12.89 5.31
N LEU A 67 -6.31 11.87 5.98
CA LEU A 67 -4.90 11.46 5.90
C LEU A 67 -4.80 10.16 5.10
N GLU A 68 -3.67 9.96 4.44
CA GLU A 68 -3.32 8.71 3.78
C GLU A 68 -1.96 8.21 4.24
N VAL A 69 -1.78 6.89 4.20
CA VAL A 69 -0.45 6.28 4.16
C VAL A 69 -0.27 5.64 2.79
N VAL A 70 0.84 5.97 2.13
CA VAL A 70 1.21 5.47 0.81
C VAL A 70 2.36 4.49 0.95
N TYR A 71 2.16 3.27 0.47
CA TYR A 71 3.16 2.21 0.44
C TYR A 71 3.66 2.02 -0.98
N GLN A 72 4.97 2.07 -1.17
CA GLN A 72 5.60 1.81 -2.47
C GLN A 72 6.22 0.41 -2.46
N LEU A 73 5.62 -0.51 -3.20
CA LEU A 73 5.98 -1.92 -3.20
C LEU A 73 6.53 -2.36 -4.55
N SER A 74 7.41 -3.37 -4.53
CA SER A 74 7.89 -4.04 -5.73
C SER A 74 8.22 -5.50 -5.46
N SER A 75 8.54 -6.23 -6.51
CA SER A 75 9.15 -7.55 -6.39
C SER A 75 10.67 -7.46 -6.38
N LEU A 76 11.34 -8.18 -5.48
CA LEU A 76 12.79 -8.39 -5.55
C LEU A 76 13.24 -9.08 -6.84
N HIS A 77 12.34 -9.83 -7.47
CA HIS A 77 12.62 -10.70 -8.61
C HIS A 77 12.16 -10.11 -9.95
N GLY A 78 11.55 -8.91 -9.96
CA GLY A 78 10.98 -8.34 -11.17
C GLY A 78 10.78 -6.82 -11.12
N PRO A 79 10.66 -6.15 -12.27
CA PRO A 79 10.62 -4.68 -12.36
C PRO A 79 9.25 -4.08 -12.00
N GLN A 80 8.42 -4.82 -11.27
CA GLN A 80 7.02 -4.52 -11.04
C GLN A 80 6.87 -3.56 -9.87
N LEU A 81 6.01 -2.56 -10.04
CA LEU A 81 5.71 -1.58 -9.01
C LEU A 81 4.21 -1.61 -8.72
N LEU A 82 3.89 -1.64 -7.43
CA LEU A 82 2.55 -1.48 -6.91
C LEU A 82 2.58 -0.38 -5.86
N ARG A 83 1.69 0.60 -5.98
CA ARG A 83 1.44 1.58 -4.93
C ARG A 83 0.15 1.21 -4.22
N VAL A 84 0.19 1.14 -2.89
CA VAL A 84 -1.03 1.01 -2.08
C VAL A 84 -1.25 2.33 -1.35
N LYS A 85 -2.48 2.85 -1.40
CA LYS A 85 -2.85 4.06 -0.65
C LYS A 85 -3.97 3.71 0.32
N ALA A 86 -3.74 3.87 1.61
CA ALA A 86 -4.76 3.70 2.63
C ALA A 86 -5.22 5.06 3.13
N SER A 87 -6.48 5.40 2.89
CA SER A 87 -7.10 6.61 3.45
C SER A 87 -7.73 6.33 4.81
N MET A 88 -7.63 7.31 5.71
CA MET A 88 -8.19 7.28 7.06
C MET A 88 -8.74 8.64 7.47
N ASP A 89 -9.56 8.63 8.52
CA ASP A 89 -10.13 9.84 9.10
C ASP A 89 -9.02 10.70 9.73
N ARG A 90 -9.10 12.02 9.55
CA ARG A 90 -8.10 12.95 10.09
C ARG A 90 -8.17 13.07 11.61
N GLU A 91 -9.36 13.03 12.19
CA GLU A 91 -9.57 13.26 13.63
C GLU A 91 -9.16 12.02 14.44
N ASN A 92 -9.16 10.85 13.82
CA ASN A 92 -8.68 9.61 14.40
C ASN A 92 -7.84 8.79 13.38
N PRO A 93 -6.60 9.21 13.10
CA PRO A 93 -5.80 8.66 12.01
C PRO A 93 -5.06 7.40 12.46
N VAL A 94 -5.82 6.33 12.71
CA VAL A 94 -5.27 5.05 13.17
C VAL A 94 -5.27 4.04 12.04
N ILE A 95 -4.14 3.36 11.86
CA ILE A 95 -3.93 2.32 10.86
C ILE A 95 -3.07 1.17 11.40
N ASP A 96 -3.29 -0.04 10.90
CA ASP A 96 -2.49 -1.20 11.29
C ASP A 96 -1.04 -1.08 10.80
N SER A 97 -0.09 -1.43 11.68
CA SER A 97 1.35 -1.40 11.38
C SER A 97 1.75 -2.48 10.37
N ALA A 98 2.45 -2.05 9.32
CA ALA A 98 3.14 -2.86 8.35
C ALA A 98 4.48 -3.44 8.88
N THR A 99 4.96 -3.04 10.06
CA THR A 99 6.16 -3.60 10.71
C THR A 99 6.07 -5.13 10.87
N ARG A 100 4.86 -5.68 11.06
CA ARG A 100 4.64 -7.14 11.14
C ARG A 100 4.85 -7.87 9.80
N ILE A 101 4.83 -7.12 8.70
CA ILE A 101 4.96 -7.63 7.32
C ILE A 101 6.38 -7.35 6.80
N TRP A 102 6.91 -6.16 7.07
CA TRP A 102 8.28 -5.76 6.78
C TRP A 102 8.87 -5.07 8.02
N GLU A 103 9.87 -5.69 8.66
CA GLU A 103 10.49 -5.12 9.86
C GLU A 103 11.06 -3.71 9.63
N GLY A 104 11.54 -3.44 8.41
CA GLY A 104 12.04 -2.13 8.00
C GLY A 104 11.00 -1.02 7.98
N ALA A 105 9.70 -1.33 7.97
CA ALA A 105 8.63 -0.35 8.03
C ALA A 105 8.65 0.47 9.33
N ASN A 106 9.23 -0.06 10.41
CA ASN A 106 9.24 0.60 11.72
C ASN A 106 9.77 2.04 11.67
N TYR A 107 10.85 2.30 10.94
CA TYR A 107 11.41 3.64 10.84
C TYR A 107 10.54 4.59 10.02
N LEU A 108 9.90 4.08 8.96
CA LEU A 108 9.04 4.85 8.07
C LEU A 108 7.70 5.18 8.76
N GLU A 109 7.14 4.23 9.52
CA GLU A 109 5.96 4.44 10.36
C GLU A 109 6.21 5.52 11.42
N ARG A 110 7.40 5.55 12.01
CA ARG A 110 7.78 6.60 12.97
C ARG A 110 7.90 7.97 12.33
N GLU A 111 8.37 8.06 11.09
CA GLU A 111 8.35 9.33 10.36
C GLU A 111 6.91 9.79 10.10
N ALA A 112 6.03 8.89 9.65
CA ALA A 112 4.62 9.19 9.45
C ALA A 112 3.94 9.65 10.75
N TYR A 113 4.27 9.02 11.88
CA TYR A 113 3.80 9.43 13.20
C TYR A 113 4.34 10.81 13.59
N ASP A 114 5.64 11.05 13.49
CA ASP A 114 6.27 12.31 13.90
C ASP A 114 5.78 13.50 13.06
N MET A 115 5.48 13.28 11.77
CA MET A 115 5.06 14.33 10.83
C MET A 115 3.55 14.56 10.78
N PHE A 116 2.75 13.49 10.85
CA PHE A 116 1.30 13.56 10.62
C PHE A 116 0.46 13.08 11.81
N GLY A 117 1.07 12.47 12.82
CA GLY A 117 0.37 11.91 13.98
C GLY A 117 -0.43 10.63 13.69
N ILE A 118 -0.11 9.96 12.57
CA ILE A 118 -0.69 8.67 12.15
C ILE A 118 -0.12 7.53 12.98
#